data_AF-A0A2B4S325-F1
#
_entry.id   AF-A0A2B4S325-F1
#
_cell.length_a   1.000
_cell.length_b   1.000
_cell.length_c   1.000
_cell.angle_alpha   90.00
_cell.angle_beta   90.00
_cell.angle_gamma   90.00
#
_symmetry.space_group_name_H-M   'P 1'
#
loop_
_entity.id
_entity.type
_entity.pdbx_description
1 polymer ?
#
loop_
_entity_poly.entity_id
_entity_poly.type
_entity_poly.pdbx_seq_one_letter_code
_entity_poly.pdbx_strand_id
1 'polypeptide(L)'
;MKDNFMLDMYLAPHVNTLYSQIRNRALVQYFSPYVSADMEKMARAFNTTVSKLEDELSELILDGQIQARIDSHNKVLFARNVDQRSVTFEKAIEMGKDYHKRTKALILRGAILRNQIVVKSPPREASSGDVSMPVTR
;
A
#
# COMPACT_ATOMS: atom_id res chain seq x y z
N MET A 1 -7.38 -22.64 -22.62
CA MET A 1 -7.46 -23.13 -21.23
C MET A 1 -8.13 -22.14 -20.30
N LYS A 2 -7.71 -20.86 -20.31
CA LYS A 2 -8.39 -19.80 -19.53
C LYS A 2 -9.91 -19.77 -19.78
N ASP A 3 -10.32 -19.87 -21.04
CA ASP A 3 -11.74 -19.84 -21.42
C ASP A 3 -12.54 -21.01 -20.83
N ASN A 4 -11.92 -22.18 -20.68
CA ASN A 4 -12.57 -23.34 -20.06
C ASN A 4 -12.75 -23.13 -18.55
N PHE A 5 -11.78 -22.49 -17.87
CA PHE A 5 -11.87 -22.20 -16.44
C PHE A 5 -12.93 -21.14 -16.11
N MET A 6 -13.27 -20.28 -17.07
CA MET A 6 -14.34 -19.28 -16.91
C MET A 6 -15.75 -19.89 -16.98
N LEU A 7 -15.89 -21.14 -17.43
CA LEU A 7 -17.16 -21.86 -17.47
C LEU A 7 -17.49 -22.58 -16.14
N ASP A 8 -16.50 -22.68 -15.25
CA ASP A 8 -16.69 -23.32 -13.94
C ASP A 8 -17.31 -22.34 -12.93
N MET A 9 -18.39 -22.77 -12.27
CA MET A 9 -19.18 -21.93 -11.37
C MET A 9 -18.38 -21.38 -10.17
N TYR A 10 -17.43 -22.16 -9.64
CA TYR A 10 -16.68 -21.79 -8.44
C TYR A 10 -15.32 -21.18 -8.78
N LEU A 11 -14.69 -21.63 -9.86
CA LEU A 11 -13.37 -21.17 -10.25
C LEU A 11 -13.43 -19.82 -10.99
N ALA A 12 -14.46 -19.58 -11.82
CA ALA A 12 -14.54 -18.41 -12.69
C ALA A 12 -14.33 -17.05 -11.97
N PRO A 13 -14.91 -16.78 -10.78
CA PRO A 13 -14.68 -15.53 -10.06
C PRO A 13 -13.23 -15.29 -9.65
N HIS A 14 -12.44 -16.36 -9.50
CA HIS A 14 -11.07 -16.33 -9.01
C HIS A 14 -10.01 -16.42 -10.10
N VAL A 15 -10.39 -16.81 -11.34
CA VAL A 15 -9.44 -17.03 -12.45
C VAL A 15 -8.54 -15.82 -12.66
N ASN A 16 -9.10 -14.61 -12.77
CA ASN A 16 -8.29 -13.42 -13.04
C ASN A 16 -7.27 -13.15 -11.93
N THR A 17 -7.70 -13.20 -10.67
CA THR A 17 -6.82 -12.98 -9.51
C THR A 17 -5.70 -14.02 -9.45
N LEU A 18 -6.04 -15.31 -9.66
CA LEU A 18 -5.06 -16.40 -9.64
C LEU A 18 -4.03 -16.24 -10.75
N TYR A 19 -4.46 -15.93 -11.97
CA TYR A 19 -3.56 -15.72 -13.10
C TYR A 19 -2.61 -14.52 -12.87
N SER A 20 -3.11 -13.41 -12.34
CA SER A 20 -2.28 -12.26 -11.97
C SER A 20 -1.25 -12.64 -10.91
N GLN A 21 -1.65 -13.34 -9.84
CA GLN A 21 -0.72 -13.78 -8.79
C GLN A 21 0.33 -14.78 -9.29
N ILE A 22 -0.06 -15.73 -10.15
CA ILE A 22 0.87 -16.69 -10.76
C ILE A 22 1.89 -15.93 -11.62
N ARG A 23 1.43 -14.99 -12.44
CA ARG A 23 2.30 -14.17 -13.30
C ARG A 23 3.28 -13.34 -12.48
N ASN A 24 2.79 -12.64 -11.44
CA ASN A 24 3.62 -11.81 -10.57
C ASN A 24 4.71 -12.63 -9.87
N ARG A 25 4.35 -13.80 -9.31
CA ARG A 25 5.34 -14.71 -8.71
C ARG A 25 6.36 -15.21 -9.72
N ALA A 26 5.94 -15.53 -10.94
CA ALA A 26 6.84 -16.00 -11.98
C ALA A 26 7.85 -14.92 -12.40
N LEU A 27 7.42 -13.65 -12.51
CA LEU A 27 8.31 -12.51 -12.80
C LEU A 27 9.37 -12.33 -11.70
N VAL A 28 8.95 -12.34 -10.43
CA VAL A 28 9.86 -12.26 -9.27
C VAL A 28 10.86 -13.40 -9.29
N GLN A 29 10.39 -14.63 -9.48
CA GLN A 29 11.24 -15.83 -9.46
C GLN A 29 12.22 -15.87 -10.64
N TYR A 30 11.77 -15.42 -11.82
CA TYR A 30 12.64 -15.30 -12.99
C TYR A 30 13.78 -14.32 -12.74
N PHE A 31 13.51 -13.19 -12.08
CA PHE A 31 14.52 -12.16 -11.80
C PHE A 31 15.43 -12.48 -10.61
N SER A 32 14.96 -13.29 -9.65
CA SER A 32 15.65 -13.59 -8.39
C SER A 32 17.15 -13.95 -8.49
N PRO A 33 17.65 -14.72 -9.49
CA PRO A 33 19.06 -15.06 -9.58
C PRO A 33 19.93 -14.00 -10.29
N TYR A 34 19.33 -12.93 -10.83
CA TYR A 34 20.03 -11.96 -11.66
C TYR A 34 20.27 -10.63 -10.93
N VAL A 35 21.50 -10.11 -11.03
CA VAL A 35 21.81 -8.73 -10.61
C VAL A 35 21.38 -7.73 -11.69
N SER A 36 21.40 -8.14 -12.95
CA SER A 36 20.93 -7.38 -14.10
C SER A 36 20.28 -8.31 -15.11
N ALA A 37 19.10 -7.95 -15.61
CA ALA A 37 18.38 -8.74 -16.61
C ALA A 37 18.01 -7.88 -17.83
N ASP A 38 18.18 -8.45 -19.01
CA ASP A 38 17.76 -7.87 -20.28
C ASP A 38 16.24 -8.03 -20.46
N MET A 39 15.54 -6.90 -20.60
CA MET A 39 14.09 -6.87 -20.67
C MET A 39 13.55 -7.42 -21.99
N GLU A 40 14.32 -7.42 -23.08
CA GLU A 40 13.89 -8.03 -24.34
C GLU A 40 13.87 -9.55 -24.25
N LYS A 41 14.86 -10.14 -23.56
CA LYS A 41 14.89 -11.59 -23.30
C LYS A 41 13.78 -11.98 -22.34
N MET A 42 13.55 -11.18 -21.31
CA MET A 42 12.46 -11.39 -20.36
C MET A 42 11.09 -11.29 -21.06
N ALA A 43 10.87 -10.26 -21.88
CA ALA A 43 9.62 -10.08 -22.62
C ALA A 43 9.31 -11.27 -23.54
N ARG A 44 10.34 -11.80 -24.24
CA ARG A 44 10.24 -13.03 -25.03
C ARG A 44 9.88 -14.26 -24.18
N ALA A 45 10.51 -14.43 -23.02
CA ALA A 45 10.21 -15.54 -22.12
C ALA A 45 8.77 -15.49 -21.57
N PHE A 46 8.23 -14.30 -21.35
CA PHE A 46 6.87 -14.08 -20.81
C PHE A 46 5.80 -13.84 -21.88
N ASN A 47 6.13 -14.01 -23.16
CA ASN A 47 5.24 -13.80 -24.30
C ASN A 47 4.52 -12.44 -24.25
N THR A 48 5.26 -11.38 -23.94
CA THR A 48 4.73 -10.01 -23.85
C THR A 48 5.61 -9.03 -24.62
N THR A 49 5.16 -7.79 -24.74
CA THR A 49 5.97 -6.69 -25.30
C THR A 49 6.79 -6.04 -24.21
N VAL A 50 7.92 -5.43 -24.58
CA VAL A 50 8.79 -4.72 -23.62
C VAL A 50 8.04 -3.62 -22.90
N SER A 51 7.19 -2.85 -23.59
CA SER A 51 6.37 -1.78 -22.98
C SER A 51 5.42 -2.33 -21.92
N LYS A 52 4.71 -3.43 -22.18
CA LYS A 52 3.82 -4.03 -21.19
C LYS A 52 4.58 -4.63 -20.02
N LEU A 53 5.77 -5.19 -20.28
CA LEU A 53 6.63 -5.69 -19.23
C LEU A 53 7.16 -4.55 -18.34
N GLU A 54 7.46 -3.38 -18.90
CA GLU A 54 7.84 -2.18 -18.13
C GLU A 54 6.73 -1.77 -17.17
N ASP A 55 5.48 -1.74 -17.64
CA ASP A 55 4.32 -1.41 -16.80
C ASP A 55 4.16 -2.44 -15.67
N GLU A 56 4.17 -3.75 -15.99
CA GLU A 56 4.05 -4.83 -15.00
C GLU A 56 5.18 -4.80 -13.96
N LEU A 57 6.43 -4.57 -14.39
CA LEU A 57 7.57 -4.46 -13.48
C LEU A 57 7.49 -3.21 -12.63
N SER A 58 6.96 -2.10 -13.17
CA SER A 58 6.79 -0.87 -12.41
C SER A 58 5.82 -1.06 -11.24
N GLU A 59 4.70 -1.75 -11.46
CA GLU A 59 3.75 -2.10 -10.40
C GLU A 59 4.41 -3.00 -9.35
N LEU A 60 5.14 -4.03 -9.77
CA LEU A 60 5.84 -4.95 -8.84
C LEU A 60 6.94 -4.27 -8.00
N ILE A 61 7.59 -3.24 -8.56
CA ILE A 61 8.58 -2.44 -7.85
C ILE A 61 7.89 -1.50 -6.85
N LEU A 62 6.77 -0.87 -7.23
CA LEU A 62 5.98 -0.01 -6.35
C LEU A 62 5.39 -0.79 -5.17
N ASP A 63 4.90 -2.00 -5.41
CA ASP A 63 4.41 -2.92 -4.39
C ASP A 63 5.53 -3.52 -3.51
N GLY A 64 6.80 -3.25 -3.85
CA GLY A 64 7.96 -3.72 -3.10
C GLY A 64 8.25 -5.22 -3.23
N GLN A 65 7.60 -5.91 -4.18
CA GLN A 65 7.84 -7.33 -4.43
C GLN A 65 9.16 -7.57 -5.17
N ILE A 66 9.59 -6.60 -5.99
CA ILE A 66 10.88 -6.62 -6.68
C ILE A 66 11.70 -5.41 -6.26
N GLN A 67 12.88 -5.63 -5.68
CA GLN A 67 13.84 -4.57 -5.39
C GLN A 67 14.74 -4.34 -6.60
N ALA A 68 14.26 -3.58 -7.57
CA ALA A 68 15.00 -3.30 -8.80
C ALA A 68 14.80 -1.85 -9.30
N ARG A 69 15.59 -1.47 -10.30
CA ARG A 69 15.49 -0.20 -11.04
C ARG A 69 15.43 -0.51 -12.53
N ILE A 70 14.48 0.10 -13.23
CA ILE A 70 14.33 -0.02 -14.68
C ILE A 70 15.19 1.04 -15.35
N ASP A 71 16.07 0.62 -16.26
CA ASP A 71 16.70 1.48 -17.27
C ASP A 71 15.90 1.35 -18.56
N SER A 72 15.03 2.33 -18.81
CA SER A 72 14.17 2.35 -20.00
C SER A 72 14.90 2.73 -21.28
N HIS A 73 16.12 3.29 -21.21
CA HIS A 73 16.93 3.60 -22.38
C HIS A 73 17.60 2.33 -22.90
N ASN A 74 18.27 1.60 -22.02
CA ASN A 74 19.00 0.39 -22.38
C ASN A 74 18.14 -0.89 -22.29
N LYS A 75 16.90 -0.78 -21.80
CA LYS A 75 15.97 -1.91 -21.58
C LYS A 75 16.59 -2.99 -20.69
N VAL A 76 17.19 -2.55 -19.58
CA VAL A 76 17.81 -3.44 -18.58
C VAL A 76 17.18 -3.19 -17.21
N LEU A 77 16.88 -4.26 -16.50
CA LEU A 77 16.43 -4.24 -15.12
C LEU A 77 17.61 -4.52 -14.19
N PHE A 78 17.93 -3.60 -13.29
CA PHE A 78 19.02 -3.72 -12.32
C PHE A 78 18.49 -3.99 -10.91
N ALA A 79 19.04 -5.00 -10.23
CA ALA A 79 18.72 -5.27 -8.84
C ALA A 79 19.22 -4.13 -7.96
N ARG A 80 18.36 -3.62 -7.07
CA ARG A 80 18.73 -2.60 -6.11
C ARG A 80 19.34 -3.29 -4.91
N ASN A 81 20.65 -3.10 -4.72
CA ASN A 81 21.29 -3.47 -3.46
C ASN A 81 21.06 -2.32 -2.47
N VAL A 82 20.16 -2.54 -1.52
CA VAL A 82 19.92 -1.58 -0.44
C VAL A 82 20.86 -1.91 0.71
N ASP A 83 21.67 -0.94 1.12
CA ASP A 83 22.50 -1.11 2.30
C ASP A 83 21.60 -1.24 3.55
N GLN A 84 21.51 -2.46 4.07
CA GLN A 84 20.73 -2.80 5.25
C GLN A 84 21.12 -1.95 6.47
N ARG A 85 22.39 -1.56 6.56
CA ARG A 85 22.89 -0.72 7.64
C ARG A 85 22.24 0.65 7.58
N SER A 86 22.32 1.32 6.43
CA SER A 86 21.74 2.64 6.21
C SER A 86 20.23 2.66 6.50
N VAL A 87 19.49 1.66 6.00
CA VAL A 87 18.04 1.54 6.27
C VAL A 87 17.73 1.41 7.76
N THR A 88 18.52 0.61 8.48
CA THR A 88 18.31 0.38 9.92
C THR A 88 18.56 1.66 10.72
N PHE A 89 19.62 2.40 10.38
CA PHE A 89 19.92 3.69 11.02
C PHE A 89 18.84 4.72 10.78
N GLU A 90 18.40 4.87 9.52
CA GLU A 90 17.36 5.84 9.16
C GLU A 90 16.05 5.54 9.90
N LYS A 91 15.64 4.27 9.92
CA LYS A 91 14.44 3.82 10.64
C LYS A 91 14.53 4.05 12.15
N ALA A 92 15.70 3.82 12.75
CA ALA A 92 15.92 4.07 14.19
C ALA A 92 15.84 5.56 14.53
N ILE A 93 16.40 6.42 13.68
CA ILE A 93 16.33 7.89 13.85
C ILE A 93 14.88 8.37 13.72
N GLU A 94 14.14 7.88 12.74
CA GLU A 94 12.73 8.21 12.54
C GLU A 94 11.88 7.78 13.74
N MET A 95 12.04 6.53 14.20
CA MET A 95 11.38 6.03 15.42
C MET A 95 11.68 6.89 16.64
N GLY A 96 12.94 7.35 16.81
CA GLY A 96 13.32 8.22 17.91
C GLY A 96 12.63 9.59 17.87
N LYS A 97 12.50 10.19 16.67
CA LYS A 97 11.79 11.46 16.47
C LYS A 97 10.31 11.32 16.80
N ASP A 98 9.68 10.25 16.33
CA ASP A 98 8.28 9.95 16.60
C ASP A 98 8.01 9.70 18.07
N TYR A 99 8.89 8.94 18.73
CA TYR A 99 8.81 8.69 20.16
C TYR A 99 8.89 10.00 20.96
N HIS A 100 9.84 10.87 20.62
CA HIS A 100 9.98 12.19 21.26
C HIS A 100 8.72 13.05 21.12
N LYS A 101 8.16 13.09 19.90
CA LYS A 101 6.92 13.84 19.62
C LYS A 101 5.74 13.29 20.42
N ARG A 102 5.58 11.96 20.48
CA ARG A 102 4.51 11.30 21.25
C ARG A 102 4.66 11.53 22.76
N THR A 103 5.87 11.45 23.29
CA THR A 103 6.13 11.69 24.72
C THR A 103 5.81 13.13 25.11
N LYS A 104 6.19 14.12 24.30
CA LYS A 104 5.79 15.52 24.53
C LYS A 104 4.27 15.71 24.54
N ALA A 105 3.57 15.10 23.58
CA ALA A 105 2.11 15.15 23.53
C ALA A 105 1.47 14.50 24.77
N LEU A 106 2.03 13.39 25.26
CA LEU A 106 1.56 12.70 26.46
C LEU A 106 1.78 13.53 27.73
N ILE A 107 2.95 14.15 27.88
CA ILE A 107 3.24 15.05 29.01
C ILE A 107 2.27 16.24 29.01
N LEU A 108 2.06 16.86 27.84
CA LEU A 108 1.11 17.96 27.69
C LEU A 108 -0.32 17.53 28.06
N ARG A 109 -0.75 16.36 27.59
CA ARG A 109 -2.05 15.78 27.94
C ARG A 109 -2.19 15.57 29.46
N GLY A 110 -1.14 15.07 30.12
CA GLY A 110 -1.11 14.92 31.57
C GLY A 110 -1.26 16.26 32.31
N ALA A 111 -0.63 17.32 31.81
CA ALA A 111 -0.74 18.67 32.38
C ALA A 111 -2.15 19.26 32.21
N ILE A 112 -2.78 19.09 31.03
CA ILE A 112 -4.16 19.50 30.74
C ILE A 112 -5.14 18.84 31.71
N LEU A 113 -5.01 17.52 31.92
CA LEU A 113 -5.85 16.76 32.84
C LEU A 113 -5.66 17.20 34.30
N ARG A 114 -4.41 17.43 34.73
CA ARG A 114 -4.11 17.94 36.08
C ARG A 114 -4.78 19.29 36.34
N ASN A 115 -4.82 20.16 35.33
CA ASN A 115 -5.40 21.49 35.42
C ASN A 115 -6.90 21.55 35.06
N GLN A 116 -7.57 20.40 34.92
CA GLN A 116 -9.02 20.30 34.62
C GLN A 116 -9.44 21.07 33.35
N ILE A 117 -8.54 21.20 32.37
CA ILE A 117 -8.86 21.82 31.08
C ILE A 117 -9.59 20.77 30.24
N VAL A 118 -10.92 20.79 30.29
CA VAL A 118 -11.80 19.84 29.59
C VAL A 118 -12.58 20.56 28.49
N VAL A 119 -12.59 20.00 27.29
CA VAL A 119 -13.45 20.47 26.21
C VAL A 119 -14.89 20.02 26.52
N LYS A 120 -15.76 20.97 26.87
CA LYS A 120 -17.19 20.71 26.98
C LYS A 120 -17.80 20.75 25.58
N SER A 121 -18.49 19.69 25.19
CA SER A 121 -19.30 19.69 23.97
C SER A 121 -20.42 20.74 24.12
N PRO A 122 -20.68 21.57 23.09
CA PRO A 122 -21.78 22.54 23.16
C PRO A 122 -23.12 21.80 23.33
N PRO A 123 -24.09 22.37 24.06
CA PRO A 123 -25.43 21.79 24.17
C PRO A 123 -26.02 21.66 22.77
N ARG A 124 -26.50 20.45 22.43
CA ARG A 124 -27.36 20.26 21.27
C ARG A 124 -28.62 21.08 21.55
N GLU A 125 -28.86 22.15 20.79
CA GLU A 125 -30.15 22.85 20.82
C GLU A 125 -31.24 21.81 20.57
N ALA A 126 -32.03 21.52 21.60
CA ALA A 126 -33.23 20.72 21.46
C ALA A 126 -34.17 21.50 20.56
N SER A 127 -34.38 21.00 19.34
CA SER A 127 -35.43 21.45 18.44
C SER A 127 -36.75 21.45 19.19
N SER A 128 -37.28 22.65 19.42
CA SER A 128 -38.62 22.94 19.89
C SER A 128 -39.64 22.16 19.06
N GLY A 129 -40.37 21.27 19.73
CA GLY A 129 -41.40 20.45 19.12
C GLY A 129 -42.34 19.90 20.19
N ASP A 130 -43.01 20.79 20.91
CA ASP A 130 -44.24 20.44 21.63
C ASP A 130 -45.34 21.43 21.22
N VAL A 131 -46.19 20.98 20.30
CA VAL A 131 -47.40 21.69 19.89
C VAL A 131 -48.52 21.25 20.83
N SER A 132 -48.77 22.03 21.88
CA SER A 132 -49.97 21.92 22.70
C SER A 132 -50.93 23.05 22.29
N MET A 133 -51.98 22.70 21.55
CA MET A 133 -53.14 23.56 21.25
C MET A 133 -54.05 23.64 22.49
N PRO A 134 -54.53 24.82 22.90
CA PRO A 134 -55.53 24.91 23.97
C PRO A 134 -56.94 24.65 23.42
N VAL A 135 -57.68 23.75 24.06
CA VAL A 135 -59.12 23.58 23.86
C VAL A 135 -59.84 24.55 24.80
N THR A 136 -60.47 25.59 24.25
CA THR A 136 -61.44 26.43 24.97
C THR A 136 -62.79 25.73 25.04
N ARG A 137 -63.39 25.78 26.23
CA ARG A 137 -64.74 25.32 26.55
C ARG A 137 -65.79 26.34 26.11
#